data_AF-A0A534VU71-F1
#
_entry.id   AF-A0A534VU71-F1
#
_cell.length_a   1.000
_cell.length_b   1.000
_cell.length_c   1.000
_cell.angle_alpha   90.00
_cell.angle_beta   90.00
_cell.angle_gamma   90.00
#
_symmetry.space_group_name_H-M   'P 1'
#
loop_
_entity.id
_entity.type
_entity.pdbx_description
1 polymer ?
#
loop_
_entity_poly.entity_id
_entity_poly.type
_entity_poly.pdbx_seq_one_letter_code
_entity_poly.pdbx_strand_id
1 'polypeptide(L)'
;MSAKDGAAILVVDDEDHNRALLRAMLGGQHRVLEAANGPAALELLGAEQVDLVLLDVMMPGMNGYDVCQKIKQRAGEALLPVLLVTALSEQEQKNLGLQAGADDFLTKPVDRRELLLRVRAFLKLRAQDALIRQQLKQLAQLQNTKDEMLSLMVHDLRSPLAGIISHLGLILEDAPEGRLREDAQAALRGADTMRDSLEEALQIRLLEEGHLPIARAPVDLKALVRDAAATLEPTARRKRIQLSTTVDGEAVASVDGKLVRRAIENLLGNALKYTSAGKDVSVAVRHRDGTVEIEVSDRGPGIPAELKRRRGRRLLHPAAVGGMTDAVLPPRTVLVVDDEEYVRTGLTRVLRDAGYTVFVAESGEEALEMLRRDPVKLLISDNNMPGISGMELFKEVRRHWPHTLRIMLTGDTDPELAVRSINEAEVYRFIRKPWNNADLRTIVRLAFDVIVLEEEKRKLLEIVRRHRARRSLGEATPDAEAELLLLAEADLLDT
;
A
#
# COMPACT_ATOMS: atom_id res chain seq x y z
N MET A 1 10.21 -0.23 41.40
CA MET A 1 10.60 0.55 40.22
C MET A 1 10.49 2.01 40.58
N SER A 2 11.57 2.78 40.43
CA SER A 2 11.57 4.22 40.72
C SER A 2 10.73 4.96 39.68
N ALA A 3 10.04 6.04 40.05
CA ALA A 3 9.16 6.83 39.17
C ALA A 3 9.86 7.45 37.92
N LYS A 4 11.17 7.21 37.74
CA LYS A 4 11.99 7.69 36.61
C LYS A 4 11.86 6.88 35.32
N ASP A 5 11.31 5.67 35.35
CA ASP A 5 11.18 4.80 34.15
C ASP A 5 9.73 4.70 33.60
N GLY A 6 8.79 5.48 34.16
CA GLY A 6 7.40 5.51 33.71
C GLY A 6 7.16 6.53 32.60
N ALA A 7 6.14 6.30 31.76
CA ALA A 7 5.73 7.25 30.72
C ALA A 7 5.55 8.67 31.27
N ALA A 8 5.99 9.66 30.51
CA ALA A 8 5.96 11.06 30.89
C ALA A 8 4.62 11.70 30.55
N ILE A 9 3.88 12.14 31.57
CA ILE A 9 2.57 12.78 31.43
C ILE A 9 2.69 14.23 31.83
N LEU A 10 2.39 15.15 30.92
CA LEU A 10 2.35 16.58 31.19
C LEU A 10 0.95 16.98 31.65
N VAL A 11 0.84 17.56 32.84
CA VAL A 11 -0.39 18.09 33.41
C VAL A 11 -0.35 19.62 33.36
N VAL A 12 -1.35 20.22 32.72
CA VAL A 12 -1.45 21.65 32.51
C VAL A 12 -2.77 22.15 33.08
N ASP A 13 -2.71 22.97 34.11
CA ASP A 13 -3.87 23.60 34.78
C ASP A 13 -3.35 24.83 35.53
N ASP A 14 -4.06 25.95 35.52
CA ASP A 14 -3.61 27.19 36.16
C ASP A 14 -3.72 27.15 37.69
N GLU A 15 -4.57 26.27 38.23
CA GLU A 15 -4.71 26.09 39.67
C GLU A 15 -3.77 25.00 40.22
N ASP A 16 -2.92 25.38 41.19
CA ASP A 16 -1.98 24.47 41.84
C ASP A 16 -2.65 23.24 42.49
N HIS A 17 -3.87 23.43 43.02
CA HIS A 17 -4.64 22.37 43.65
C HIS A 17 -5.05 21.27 42.64
N ASN A 18 -5.50 21.66 41.45
CA ASN A 18 -5.91 20.72 40.40
C ASN A 18 -4.72 19.92 39.88
N ARG A 19 -3.56 20.57 39.68
CA ARG A 19 -2.32 19.87 39.29
C ARG A 19 -1.88 18.87 40.34
N ALA A 20 -1.90 19.26 41.62
CA ALA A 20 -1.56 18.37 42.73
C ALA A 20 -2.52 17.16 42.83
N LEU A 21 -3.82 17.37 42.60
CA LEU A 21 -4.84 16.33 42.59
C LEU A 21 -4.61 15.34 41.43
N LEU A 22 -4.45 15.82 40.20
CA LEU A 22 -4.21 14.98 39.02
C LEU A 22 -2.91 14.18 39.17
N ARG A 23 -1.84 14.80 39.68
CA ARG A 23 -0.59 14.10 40.02
C ARG A 23 -0.83 12.98 41.03
N ALA A 24 -1.59 13.23 42.10
CA ALA A 24 -1.92 12.22 43.10
C ALA A 24 -2.76 11.08 42.52
N MET A 25 -3.70 11.39 41.61
CA MET A 25 -4.55 10.39 40.95
C MET A 25 -3.76 9.46 40.02
N LEU A 26 -2.82 10.03 39.23
CA LEU A 26 -1.92 9.30 38.32
C LEU A 26 -0.94 8.37 39.07
N GLY A 27 -0.67 8.66 40.35
CA GLY A 27 0.14 7.82 41.22
C GLY A 27 1.63 7.74 40.82
N GLY A 28 2.40 6.88 41.50
CA GLY A 28 3.86 6.76 41.30
C GLY A 28 4.31 5.94 40.08
N GLN A 29 3.41 5.57 39.17
CA GLN A 29 3.72 4.74 38.00
C GLN A 29 4.16 5.55 36.77
N HIS A 30 3.93 6.87 36.79
CA HIS A 30 4.21 7.78 35.69
C HIS A 30 5.09 8.93 36.14
N ARG A 31 5.92 9.45 35.22
CA ARG A 31 6.66 10.69 35.45
C ARG A 31 5.73 11.85 35.14
N VAL A 32 5.23 12.53 36.17
CA VAL A 32 4.31 13.66 36.00
C VAL A 32 5.11 14.96 35.89
N LEU A 33 4.95 15.66 34.77
CA LEU A 33 5.43 17.02 34.55
C LEU A 33 4.25 17.97 34.77
N GLU A 34 4.50 19.17 35.29
CA GLU A 34 3.45 20.14 35.60
C GLU A 34 3.74 21.48 34.92
N ALA A 35 2.71 22.11 34.36
CA ALA A 35 2.76 23.47 33.82
C ALA A 35 1.56 24.28 34.31
N ALA A 36 1.81 25.53 34.73
CA ALA A 36 0.76 26.41 35.25
C ALA A 36 0.03 27.22 34.16
N ASN A 37 0.45 27.13 32.90
CA ASN A 37 -0.17 27.85 31.78
C ASN A 37 0.30 27.29 30.42
N GLY A 38 -0.37 27.72 29.35
CA GLY A 38 -0.07 27.32 27.98
C GLY A 38 1.38 27.56 27.51
N PRO A 39 1.96 28.77 27.68
CA PRO A 39 3.37 29.02 27.34
C PRO A 39 4.35 28.06 28.03
N ALA A 40 4.22 27.86 29.35
CA ALA A 40 5.06 26.93 30.09
C ALA A 40 4.90 25.48 29.60
N ALA A 41 3.69 25.07 29.23
CA ALA A 41 3.45 23.74 28.66
C ALA A 41 4.16 23.56 27.32
N LEU A 42 4.11 24.56 26.44
CA LEU A 42 4.78 24.52 25.13
C LEU A 42 6.31 24.57 25.23
N GLU A 43 6.86 25.22 26.27
CA GLU A 43 8.30 25.19 26.58
C GLU A 43 8.72 23.80 27.05
N LEU A 44 7.98 23.19 27.97
CA LEU A 44 8.26 21.83 28.45
C LEU A 44 8.19 20.79 27.32
N LEU A 45 7.23 20.92 26.40
CA LEU A 45 7.14 20.05 25.22
C LEU A 45 8.32 20.20 24.24
N GLY A 46 9.04 21.33 24.29
CA GLY A 46 10.28 21.52 23.52
C GLY A 46 11.52 20.99 24.23
N ALA A 47 11.50 20.90 25.56
CA ALA A 47 12.64 20.51 26.39
C ALA A 47 12.63 19.04 26.83
N GLU A 48 11.46 18.44 26.97
CA GLU A 48 11.25 17.12 27.54
C GLU A 48 10.45 16.22 26.59
N GLN A 49 10.73 14.92 26.64
CA GLN A 49 9.93 13.93 25.92
C GLN A 49 8.64 13.65 26.70
N VAL A 50 7.50 13.95 26.09
CA VAL A 50 6.16 13.76 26.68
C VAL A 50 5.39 12.73 25.88
N ASP A 51 4.72 11.80 26.59
CA ASP A 51 3.96 10.70 26.01
C ASP A 51 2.44 10.96 26.00
N LEU A 52 1.96 11.86 26.86
CA LEU A 52 0.55 12.27 26.98
C LEU A 52 0.45 13.66 27.62
N VAL A 53 -0.48 14.47 27.15
CA VAL A 53 -0.82 15.77 27.76
C VAL A 53 -2.22 15.73 28.36
N LEU A 54 -2.35 16.07 29.64
CA LEU A 54 -3.61 16.43 30.31
C LEU A 54 -3.69 17.95 30.37
N LEU A 55 -4.74 18.53 29.79
CA LEU A 55 -4.77 19.97 29.53
C LEU A 55 -6.09 20.59 29.95
N ASP A 56 -6.07 21.44 30.96
CA ASP A 56 -7.23 22.23 31.33
C ASP A 56 -7.62 23.20 30.20
N VAL A 57 -8.92 23.34 29.99
CA VAL A 57 -9.47 24.23 28.96
C VAL A 57 -9.46 25.69 29.41
N MET A 58 -9.79 25.96 30.67
CA MET A 58 -10.14 27.28 31.19
C MET A 58 -8.96 27.93 31.88
N MET A 59 -7.90 28.23 31.12
CA MET A 59 -6.72 28.92 31.63
C MET A 59 -6.67 30.40 31.20
N PRO A 60 -6.17 31.31 32.05
CA PRO A 60 -6.02 32.73 31.71
C PRO A 60 -4.97 32.94 30.62
N GLY A 61 -5.25 33.89 29.72
CA GLY A 61 -4.37 34.23 28.61
C GLY A 61 -4.51 33.24 27.45
N MET A 62 -3.72 32.17 27.44
CA MET A 62 -3.77 31.13 26.40
C MET A 62 -4.62 29.95 26.91
N ASN A 63 -5.79 29.76 26.31
CA ASN A 63 -6.71 28.70 26.71
C ASN A 63 -6.21 27.31 26.25
N GLY A 64 -6.80 26.24 26.80
CA GLY A 64 -6.40 24.87 26.47
C GLY A 64 -6.62 24.48 25.00
N TYR A 65 -7.60 25.07 24.30
CA TYR A 65 -7.80 24.81 22.87
C TYR A 65 -6.65 25.36 22.03
N ASP A 66 -6.19 26.57 22.30
CA ASP A 66 -5.06 27.21 21.61
C ASP A 66 -3.77 26.41 21.81
N VAL A 67 -3.56 25.91 23.03
CA VAL A 67 -2.42 25.05 23.36
C VAL A 67 -2.52 23.73 22.60
N CYS A 68 -3.67 23.06 22.62
CA CYS A 68 -3.91 21.82 21.89
C CYS A 68 -3.62 21.98 20.39
N GLN A 69 -4.15 23.05 19.77
CA GLN A 69 -3.94 23.31 18.36
C GLN A 69 -2.45 23.48 18.03
N LYS A 70 -1.70 24.24 18.86
CA LYS A 70 -0.25 24.40 18.70
C LYS A 70 0.51 23.09 18.88
N ILE A 71 0.09 22.24 19.81
CA ILE A 71 0.67 20.90 20.00
C ILE A 71 0.48 20.07 18.73
N LYS A 72 -0.73 20.03 18.19
CA LYS A 72 -1.06 19.23 17.00
C LYS A 72 -0.38 19.75 15.74
N GLN A 73 -0.22 21.05 15.59
CA GLN A 73 0.57 21.65 14.49
C GLN A 73 2.06 21.32 14.58
N ARG A 74 2.64 21.27 15.80
CA ARG A 74 4.07 20.97 16.01
C ARG A 74 4.41 19.49 15.95
N ALA A 75 3.48 18.63 16.38
CA ALA A 75 3.71 17.19 16.46
C ALA A 75 3.94 16.56 15.08
N GLY A 76 3.59 17.27 13.99
CA GLY A 76 3.82 16.84 12.63
C GLY A 76 3.18 15.47 12.39
N GLU A 77 3.98 14.50 11.96
CA GLU A 77 3.48 13.15 11.77
C GLU A 77 3.27 12.40 13.09
N ALA A 78 4.03 12.70 14.16
CA ALA A 78 4.05 11.89 15.39
C ALA A 78 2.79 12.09 16.25
N LEU A 79 2.13 11.00 16.63
CA LEU A 79 0.91 11.08 17.44
C LEU A 79 1.22 11.45 18.89
N LEU A 80 1.16 12.73 19.30
CA LEU A 80 1.15 13.10 20.73
C LEU A 80 -0.30 13.25 21.23
N PRO A 81 -0.79 12.36 22.12
CA PRO A 81 -2.15 12.45 22.61
C PRO A 81 -2.36 13.63 23.57
N VAL A 82 -3.48 14.32 23.43
CA VAL A 82 -3.93 15.45 24.25
C VAL A 82 -5.34 15.15 24.77
N LEU A 83 -5.46 15.02 26.09
CA LEU A 83 -6.70 14.82 26.82
C LEU A 83 -7.08 16.13 27.51
N LEU A 84 -8.14 16.77 27.03
CA LEU A 84 -8.63 18.00 27.62
C LEU A 84 -9.31 17.70 28.97
N VAL A 85 -9.20 18.60 29.94
CA VAL A 85 -9.93 18.52 31.22
C VAL A 85 -10.82 19.76 31.30
N THR A 86 -12.13 19.59 31.46
CA THR A 86 -13.09 20.71 31.36
C THR A 86 -14.22 20.60 32.37
N ALA A 87 -14.69 21.73 32.90
CA ALA A 87 -15.86 21.81 33.78
C ALA A 87 -17.20 21.91 33.03
N LEU A 88 -17.19 21.96 31.70
CA LEU A 88 -18.33 22.40 30.90
C LEU A 88 -19.13 21.20 30.36
N SER A 89 -20.46 21.26 30.53
CA SER A 89 -21.40 20.15 30.31
C SER A 89 -22.19 20.21 28.99
N GLU A 90 -21.85 21.08 28.02
CA GLU A 90 -22.70 21.33 26.85
C GLU A 90 -22.05 21.14 25.45
N GLN A 91 -22.94 20.86 24.48
CA GLN A 91 -22.73 20.43 23.10
C GLN A 91 -21.85 21.37 22.24
N GLU A 92 -21.85 22.69 22.50
CA GLU A 92 -21.09 23.68 21.71
C GLU A 92 -19.57 23.52 21.85
N GLN A 93 -19.09 23.07 23.00
CA GLN A 93 -17.64 22.98 23.28
C GLN A 93 -17.03 21.64 22.89
N LYS A 94 -17.85 20.58 22.76
CA LYS A 94 -17.45 19.33 22.10
C LYS A 94 -17.01 19.59 20.64
N ASN A 95 -17.66 20.54 19.96
CA ASN A 95 -17.29 20.96 18.60
C ASN A 95 -15.96 21.74 18.57
N LEU A 96 -15.71 22.63 19.55
CA LEU A 96 -14.43 23.36 19.66
C LEU A 96 -13.24 22.44 19.98
N GLY A 97 -13.42 21.46 20.87
CA GLY A 97 -12.38 20.47 21.19
C GLY A 97 -12.00 19.58 20.00
N LEU A 98 -12.98 19.19 19.19
CA LEU A 98 -12.77 18.45 17.94
C LEU A 98 -12.04 19.31 16.89
N GLN A 99 -12.39 20.59 16.75
CA GLN A 99 -11.72 21.52 15.83
C GLN A 99 -10.27 21.84 16.26
N ALA A 100 -9.99 21.85 17.57
CA ALA A 100 -8.65 22.04 18.12
C ALA A 100 -7.74 20.80 17.98
N GLY A 101 -8.30 19.65 17.55
CA GLY A 101 -7.57 18.42 17.32
C GLY A 101 -7.27 17.60 18.58
N ALA A 102 -7.99 17.84 19.69
CA ALA A 102 -7.84 17.04 20.90
C ALA A 102 -8.30 15.59 20.66
N ASP A 103 -7.62 14.62 21.27
CA ASP A 103 -7.96 13.21 21.07
C ASP A 103 -9.17 12.80 21.91
N ASP A 104 -9.33 13.41 23.08
CA ASP A 104 -10.47 13.17 23.97
C ASP A 104 -10.59 14.26 25.08
N PHE A 105 -11.61 14.18 25.93
CA PHE A 105 -11.83 15.13 27.04
C PHE A 105 -12.42 14.50 28.32
N LEU A 106 -11.91 14.85 29.49
CA LEU A 106 -12.41 14.50 30.82
C LEU A 106 -13.26 15.64 31.39
N THR A 107 -14.39 15.29 32.00
CA THR A 107 -15.26 16.25 32.70
C THR A 107 -14.83 16.40 34.15
N LYS A 108 -14.79 17.64 34.67
CA LYS A 108 -14.61 17.95 36.10
C LYS A 108 -15.97 17.78 36.83
N PRO A 109 -16.02 17.17 38.03
CA PRO A 109 -14.89 16.65 38.81
C PRO A 109 -14.32 15.37 38.19
N VAL A 110 -12.98 15.30 38.10
CA VAL A 110 -12.29 14.19 37.43
C VAL A 110 -12.43 12.91 38.24
N ASP A 111 -13.03 11.87 37.65
CA ASP A 111 -13.05 10.53 38.23
C ASP A 111 -11.68 9.84 38.03
N ARG A 112 -11.12 9.30 39.11
CA ARG A 112 -9.80 8.68 39.09
C ARG A 112 -9.76 7.43 38.20
N ARG A 113 -10.81 6.62 38.19
CA ARG A 113 -10.87 5.39 37.39
C ARG A 113 -10.94 5.75 35.92
N GLU A 114 -11.77 6.72 35.56
CA GLU A 114 -11.89 7.23 34.19
C GLU A 114 -10.56 7.79 33.67
N LEU A 115 -9.89 8.65 34.46
CA LEU A 115 -8.58 9.21 34.13
C LEU A 115 -7.55 8.11 33.82
N LEU A 116 -7.41 7.14 34.73
CA LEU A 116 -6.41 6.06 34.58
C LEU A 116 -6.69 5.17 33.37
N LEU A 117 -7.96 4.93 33.03
CA LEU A 117 -8.35 4.15 31.86
C LEU A 117 -7.96 4.86 30.56
N ARG A 118 -8.28 6.15 30.44
CA ARG A 118 -7.94 6.96 29.26
C ARG A 118 -6.43 7.12 29.09
N VAL A 119 -5.73 7.43 30.18
CA VAL A 119 -4.27 7.53 30.19
C VAL A 119 -3.64 6.23 29.68
N ARG A 120 -4.07 5.08 30.19
CA ARG A 120 -3.53 3.77 29.74
C ARG A 120 -3.81 3.52 28.26
N ALA A 121 -5.00 3.86 27.77
CA ALA A 121 -5.35 3.69 26.36
C ALA A 121 -4.45 4.55 25.45
N PHE A 122 -4.28 5.83 25.77
CA PHE A 122 -3.46 6.74 24.98
C PHE A 122 -1.98 6.39 25.00
N LEU A 123 -1.44 5.99 26.15
CA LEU A 123 -0.06 5.54 26.24
C LEU A 123 0.18 4.27 25.41
N LYS A 124 -0.78 3.34 25.36
CA LYS A 124 -0.71 2.15 24.51
C LYS A 124 -0.71 2.52 23.02
N LEU A 125 -1.59 3.45 22.61
CA LEU A 125 -1.63 3.95 21.23
C LEU A 125 -0.33 4.66 20.84
N ARG A 126 0.22 5.48 21.73
CA ARG A 126 1.51 6.16 21.53
C ARG A 126 2.64 5.17 21.30
N ALA A 127 2.71 4.13 22.14
CA ALA A 127 3.72 3.08 22.01
C ALA A 127 3.58 2.29 20.70
N GLN A 128 2.36 2.01 20.25
CA GLN A 128 2.10 1.32 18.98
C GLN A 128 2.49 2.19 17.77
N ASP A 129 2.13 3.48 17.76
CA ASP A 129 2.51 4.42 16.70
C ASP A 129 4.04 4.53 16.59
N ALA A 130 4.73 4.63 17.73
CA ALA A 130 6.19 4.64 17.77
C ALA A 130 6.80 3.36 17.18
N LEU A 131 6.25 2.18 17.52
CA LEU A 131 6.71 0.89 16.99
C LEU A 131 6.50 0.77 15.48
N ILE A 132 5.32 1.12 14.99
CA ILE A 132 4.99 1.05 13.56
C ILE A 132 5.95 1.94 12.76
N ARG A 133 6.20 3.18 13.21
CA ARG A 133 7.15 4.08 12.55
C ARG A 133 8.56 3.52 12.52
N GLN A 134 8.99 2.91 13.62
CA GLN A 134 10.30 2.27 13.68
C GLN A 134 10.40 1.15 12.64
N GLN A 135 9.36 0.32 12.52
CA GLN A 135 9.30 -0.76 11.53
C GLN A 135 9.30 -0.22 10.09
N LEU A 136 8.51 0.82 9.80
CA LEU A 136 8.48 1.46 8.48
C LEU A 136 9.85 2.03 8.10
N LYS A 137 10.54 2.69 9.05
CA LYS A 137 11.89 3.21 8.85
C LYS A 137 12.89 2.07 8.57
N GLN A 138 12.78 0.94 9.28
CA GLN A 138 13.63 -0.22 9.03
C GLN A 138 13.36 -0.86 7.67
N LEU A 139 12.09 -0.97 7.26
CA LEU A 139 11.73 -1.49 5.94
C LEU A 139 12.28 -0.61 4.82
N ALA A 140 12.14 0.71 4.93
CA ALA A 140 12.69 1.65 3.96
C ALA A 140 14.23 1.56 3.88
N GLN A 141 14.91 1.41 5.02
CA GLN A 141 16.36 1.18 5.03
C GLN A 141 16.74 -0.13 4.35
N LEU A 142 16.04 -1.23 4.65
CA LEU A 142 16.30 -2.52 4.03
C LEU A 142 16.05 -2.52 2.52
N GLN A 143 15.02 -1.81 2.06
CA GLN A 143 14.77 -1.59 0.63
C GLN A 143 15.95 -0.85 -0.01
N ASN A 144 16.33 0.32 0.52
CA ASN A 144 17.44 1.10 -0.02
C ASN A 144 18.75 0.30 -0.05
N THR A 145 19.09 -0.43 1.02
CA THR A 145 20.30 -1.26 1.05
C THR A 145 20.25 -2.40 0.03
N LYS A 146 19.09 -3.02 -0.17
CA LYS A 146 18.89 -4.04 -1.20
C LYS A 146 19.09 -3.45 -2.60
N ASP A 147 18.62 -2.23 -2.83
CA ASP A 147 18.70 -1.55 -4.13
C ASP A 147 20.15 -1.15 -4.45
N GLU A 148 20.88 -0.62 -3.47
CA GLU A 148 22.31 -0.34 -3.58
C GLU A 148 23.12 -1.61 -3.88
N MET A 149 22.86 -2.71 -3.16
CA MET A 149 23.53 -3.99 -3.39
C MET A 149 23.30 -4.50 -4.82
N LEU A 150 22.06 -4.44 -5.31
CA LEU A 150 21.74 -4.93 -6.65
C LEU A 150 22.35 -4.05 -7.75
N SER A 151 22.38 -2.73 -7.56
CA SER A 151 23.06 -1.83 -8.50
C SER A 151 24.56 -2.12 -8.58
N LEU A 152 25.21 -2.35 -7.44
CA LEU A 152 26.64 -2.73 -7.39
C LEU A 152 26.88 -4.09 -8.05
N MET A 153 26.05 -5.10 -7.75
CA MET A 153 26.16 -6.43 -8.36
C MET A 153 26.02 -6.38 -9.89
N VAL A 154 25.05 -5.63 -10.43
CA VAL A 154 24.88 -5.51 -11.88
C VAL A 154 26.09 -4.84 -12.52
N HIS A 155 26.64 -3.79 -11.90
CA HIS A 155 27.85 -3.14 -12.38
C HIS A 155 29.04 -4.12 -12.41
N ASP A 156 29.25 -4.85 -11.32
CA ASP A 156 30.38 -5.76 -11.16
C ASP A 156 30.27 -7.02 -12.04
N LEU A 157 29.05 -7.42 -12.43
CA LEU A 157 28.81 -8.51 -13.39
C LEU A 157 28.93 -8.05 -14.84
N ARG A 158 28.63 -6.78 -15.15
CA ARG A 158 28.72 -6.24 -16.51
C ARG A 158 30.17 -6.26 -17.03
N SER A 159 31.12 -5.92 -16.18
CA SER A 159 32.55 -5.85 -16.53
C SER A 159 33.15 -7.19 -16.99
N PRO A 160 33.04 -8.30 -16.23
CA PRO A 160 33.53 -9.60 -16.66
C PRO A 160 32.76 -10.14 -17.88
N LEU A 161 31.45 -9.88 -17.98
CA LEU A 161 30.66 -10.26 -19.16
C LEU A 161 31.12 -9.55 -20.43
N ALA A 162 31.40 -8.24 -20.36
CA ALA A 162 31.97 -7.50 -21.47
C ALA A 162 33.32 -8.08 -21.92
N GLY A 163 34.16 -8.49 -20.96
CA GLY A 163 35.42 -9.19 -21.24
C GLY A 163 35.22 -10.54 -21.96
N ILE A 164 34.27 -11.36 -21.50
CA ILE A 164 33.93 -12.64 -22.13
C ILE A 164 33.43 -12.43 -23.56
N ILE A 165 32.50 -11.50 -23.76
CA ILE A 165 31.95 -11.14 -25.08
C ILE A 165 33.07 -10.69 -26.02
N SER A 166 33.97 -9.83 -25.55
CA SER A 166 35.09 -9.33 -26.35
C SER A 166 36.04 -10.46 -26.77
N HIS A 167 36.43 -11.36 -25.85
CA HIS A 167 37.32 -12.47 -26.18
C HIS A 167 36.67 -13.49 -27.13
N LEU A 168 35.38 -13.79 -26.94
CA LEU A 168 34.63 -14.65 -27.86
C LEU A 168 34.52 -14.02 -29.26
N GLY A 169 34.36 -12.70 -29.33
CA GLY A 169 34.42 -11.95 -30.59
C GLY A 169 35.76 -12.12 -31.32
N LEU A 170 36.89 -11.93 -30.62
CA LEU A 170 38.23 -12.13 -31.18
C LEU A 170 38.46 -13.58 -31.65
N ILE A 171 38.03 -14.57 -30.87
CA ILE A 171 38.10 -15.98 -31.26
C ILE A 171 37.31 -16.22 -32.55
N LEU A 172 36.16 -15.56 -32.72
CA LEU A 172 35.33 -15.69 -33.91
C LEU A 172 35.90 -14.99 -35.15
N GLU A 173 36.77 -13.99 -35.01
CA GLU A 173 37.45 -13.38 -36.15
C GLU A 173 38.47 -14.35 -36.76
N ASP A 174 39.24 -15.05 -35.93
CA ASP A 174 40.31 -15.95 -36.37
C ASP A 174 39.89 -17.43 -36.51
N ALA A 175 38.71 -17.82 -36.01
CA ALA A 175 38.29 -19.21 -36.00
C ALA A 175 37.91 -19.71 -37.41
N PRO A 176 38.56 -20.78 -37.93
CA PRO A 176 38.16 -21.43 -39.17
C PRO A 176 36.76 -22.05 -39.04
N GLU A 177 36.10 -22.27 -40.18
CA GLU A 177 34.81 -22.96 -40.20
C GLU A 177 34.92 -24.36 -39.58
N GLY A 178 34.00 -24.68 -38.67
CA GLY A 178 34.00 -25.93 -37.93
C GLY A 178 33.52 -25.75 -36.50
N ARG A 179 33.73 -26.80 -35.70
CA ARG A 179 33.15 -26.92 -34.35
C ARG A 179 33.55 -25.79 -33.39
N LEU A 180 34.80 -25.30 -33.46
CA LEU A 180 35.28 -24.20 -32.63
C LEU A 180 34.51 -22.90 -32.88
N ARG A 181 34.20 -22.60 -34.15
CA ARG A 181 33.41 -21.42 -34.55
C ARG A 181 31.96 -21.56 -34.08
N GLU A 182 31.37 -22.75 -34.21
CA GLU A 182 30.01 -23.03 -33.74
C GLU A 182 29.89 -22.90 -32.21
N ASP A 183 30.85 -23.46 -31.47
CA ASP A 183 30.90 -23.40 -30.00
C ASP A 183 31.13 -21.95 -29.52
N ALA A 184 32.05 -21.20 -30.14
CA ALA A 184 32.29 -19.80 -29.82
C ALA A 184 31.07 -18.91 -30.13
N GLN A 185 30.36 -19.16 -31.23
CA GLN A 185 29.10 -18.47 -31.53
C GLN A 185 28.00 -18.80 -30.52
N ALA A 186 27.90 -20.04 -30.06
CA ALA A 186 26.94 -20.44 -29.03
C ALA A 186 27.25 -19.78 -27.69
N ALA A 187 28.51 -19.76 -27.29
CA ALA A 187 28.96 -19.07 -26.08
C ALA A 187 28.70 -17.56 -26.14
N LEU A 188 28.96 -16.91 -27.29
CA LEU A 188 28.73 -15.48 -27.48
C LEU A 188 27.24 -15.14 -27.34
N ARG A 189 26.35 -15.92 -27.98
CA ARG A 189 24.90 -15.78 -27.82
C ARG A 189 24.45 -15.94 -26.37
N GLY A 190 25.04 -16.88 -25.64
CA GLY A 190 24.76 -17.09 -24.22
C GLY A 190 25.18 -15.89 -23.36
N ALA A 191 26.37 -15.33 -23.62
CA ALA A 191 26.88 -14.16 -22.92
C ALA A 191 26.06 -12.89 -23.21
N ASP A 192 25.68 -12.66 -24.47
CA ASP A 192 24.78 -11.56 -24.84
C ASP A 192 23.41 -11.70 -24.17
N THR A 193 22.84 -12.91 -24.14
CA THR A 193 21.56 -13.18 -23.45
C THR A 193 21.66 -12.85 -21.95
N MET A 194 22.78 -13.19 -21.32
CA MET A 194 23.02 -12.90 -19.90
C MET A 194 23.16 -11.40 -19.64
N ARG A 195 23.88 -10.68 -20.51
CA ARG A 195 23.98 -9.21 -20.44
C ARG A 195 22.60 -8.57 -20.56
N ASP A 196 21.82 -8.98 -21.56
CA ASP A 196 20.52 -8.40 -21.83
C ASP A 196 19.53 -8.69 -20.69
N SER A 197 19.61 -9.87 -20.06
CA SER A 197 18.80 -10.24 -18.89
C SER A 197 19.15 -9.39 -17.66
N LEU A 198 20.44 -9.11 -17.43
CA LEU A 198 20.88 -8.21 -16.35
C LEU A 198 20.40 -6.78 -16.55
N GLU A 199 20.44 -6.28 -17.79
CA GLU A 199 19.93 -4.96 -18.13
C GLU A 199 18.41 -4.88 -18.01
N GLU A 200 17.69 -5.94 -18.39
CA GLU A 200 16.24 -6.02 -18.29
C GLU A 200 15.79 -6.05 -16.81
N ALA A 201 16.49 -6.77 -15.94
CA ALA A 201 16.24 -6.77 -14.49
C ALA A 201 16.39 -5.37 -13.86
N LEU A 202 17.37 -4.59 -14.33
CA LEU A 202 17.58 -3.21 -13.87
C LEU A 202 16.49 -2.27 -14.41
N GLN A 203 16.07 -2.45 -15.67
CA GLN A 203 15.01 -1.64 -16.29
C GLN A 203 13.64 -1.88 -15.65
N ILE A 204 13.32 -3.12 -15.31
CA ILE A 204 12.08 -3.45 -14.59
C ILE A 204 12.02 -2.70 -13.25
N ARG A 205 13.13 -2.60 -12.53
CA ARG A 205 13.20 -1.84 -11.27
C ARG A 205 12.98 -0.34 -11.45
N LEU A 206 13.65 0.27 -12.41
CA LEU A 206 13.46 1.69 -12.73
C LEU A 206 12.02 1.99 -13.17
N LEU A 207 11.34 1.02 -13.78
CA LEU A 207 9.92 1.06 -14.11
C LEU A 207 9.02 0.94 -12.88
N GLU A 208 9.29 -0.01 -11.98
CA GLU A 208 8.53 -0.23 -10.74
C GLU A 208 8.62 0.98 -9.78
N GLU A 209 9.77 1.65 -9.75
CA GLU A 209 9.98 2.86 -8.95
C GLU A 209 9.45 4.13 -9.63
N GLY A 210 9.02 4.07 -10.90
CA GLY A 210 8.56 5.24 -11.66
C GLY A 210 9.68 6.22 -12.05
N HIS A 211 10.94 5.81 -11.97
CA HIS A 211 12.13 6.64 -12.21
C HIS A 211 12.77 6.41 -13.59
N LEU A 212 12.18 5.59 -14.48
CA LEU A 212 12.74 5.35 -15.80
C LEU A 212 12.85 6.66 -16.60
N PRO A 213 14.08 7.15 -16.89
CA PRO A 213 14.24 8.41 -17.62
C PRO A 213 13.92 8.18 -19.10
N ILE A 214 12.77 8.70 -19.57
CA ILE A 214 12.36 8.60 -20.98
C ILE A 214 12.99 9.75 -21.76
N ALA A 215 13.93 9.45 -22.66
CA ALA A 215 14.58 10.44 -23.49
C ALA A 215 13.81 10.63 -24.81
N ARG A 216 12.77 11.48 -24.79
CA ARG A 216 11.97 11.76 -26.00
C ARG A 216 12.73 12.66 -26.98
N ALA A 217 12.87 12.20 -28.22
CA ALA A 217 13.44 12.97 -29.32
C ALA A 217 12.60 12.77 -30.60
N PRO A 218 12.68 13.67 -31.59
CA PRO A 218 12.07 13.44 -32.90
C PRO A 218 12.72 12.22 -33.58
N VAL A 219 11.94 11.18 -33.83
CA VAL A 219 12.41 9.92 -34.43
C VAL A 219 11.59 9.60 -35.68
N ASP A 220 12.27 9.26 -36.77
CA ASP A 220 11.65 8.71 -37.98
C ASP A 220 11.21 7.26 -37.71
N LEU A 221 9.91 7.08 -37.50
CA LEU A 221 9.25 5.79 -37.25
C LEU A 221 9.38 4.85 -38.44
N LYS A 222 9.45 5.37 -39.67
CA LYS A 222 9.60 4.54 -40.87
C LYS A 222 11.01 3.94 -40.94
N ALA A 223 12.03 4.72 -40.59
CA ALA A 223 13.39 4.21 -40.44
C ALA A 223 13.46 3.21 -39.28
N LEU A 224 12.92 3.58 -38.12
CA LEU A 224 12.97 2.77 -36.90
C LEU A 224 12.32 1.38 -37.07
N VAL A 225 11.11 1.31 -37.66
CA VAL A 225 10.43 0.03 -37.92
C VAL A 225 11.18 -0.79 -38.96
N ARG A 226 11.73 -0.16 -40.00
CA ARG A 226 12.54 -0.85 -41.01
C ARG A 226 13.78 -1.47 -40.38
N ASP A 227 14.48 -0.74 -39.54
CA ASP A 227 15.70 -1.21 -38.88
C ASP A 227 15.41 -2.34 -37.87
N ALA A 228 14.30 -2.24 -37.14
CA ALA A 228 13.83 -3.32 -36.25
C ALA A 228 13.47 -4.59 -37.04
N ALA A 229 12.73 -4.46 -38.15
CA ALA A 229 12.36 -5.58 -39.01
C ALA A 229 13.60 -6.22 -39.67
N ALA A 230 14.54 -5.41 -40.18
CA ALA A 230 15.77 -5.88 -40.80
C ALA A 230 16.63 -6.74 -39.85
N THR A 231 16.61 -6.44 -38.55
CA THR A 231 17.32 -7.21 -37.52
C THR A 231 16.78 -8.65 -37.41
N LEU A 232 15.48 -8.86 -37.67
CA LEU A 232 14.81 -10.16 -37.54
C LEU A 232 14.54 -10.87 -38.87
N GLU A 233 14.82 -10.20 -39.99
CA GLU A 233 14.72 -10.71 -41.36
C GLU A 233 15.43 -12.07 -41.56
N PRO A 234 16.67 -12.32 -41.04
CA PRO A 234 17.33 -13.62 -41.20
C PRO A 234 16.57 -14.75 -40.52
N THR A 235 15.96 -14.48 -39.36
CA THR A 235 15.15 -15.44 -38.60
C THR A 235 13.85 -15.76 -39.34
N ALA A 236 13.20 -14.74 -39.89
CA ALA A 236 12.00 -14.90 -40.71
C ALA A 236 12.28 -15.76 -41.96
N ARG A 237 13.36 -15.47 -42.69
CA ARG A 237 13.80 -16.24 -43.87
C ARG A 237 14.09 -17.69 -43.53
N ARG A 238 14.83 -17.96 -42.45
CA ARG A 238 15.13 -19.34 -42.00
C ARG A 238 13.87 -20.14 -41.71
N LYS A 239 12.84 -19.50 -41.15
CA LYS A 239 11.54 -20.12 -40.88
C LYS A 239 10.56 -20.07 -42.07
N ARG A 240 10.95 -19.50 -43.22
CA ARG A 240 10.06 -19.27 -44.39
C ARG A 240 8.79 -18.50 -44.01
N ILE A 241 8.93 -17.46 -43.17
CA ILE A 241 7.86 -16.56 -42.78
C ILE A 241 8.05 -15.25 -43.55
N GLN A 242 6.96 -14.72 -44.12
CA GLN A 242 6.99 -13.44 -44.83
C GLN A 242 6.84 -12.29 -43.82
N LEU A 243 7.84 -11.42 -43.73
CA LEU A 243 7.80 -10.23 -42.88
C LEU A 243 7.48 -9.00 -43.76
N SER A 244 6.44 -8.25 -43.40
CA SER A 244 6.04 -7.03 -44.13
C SER A 244 5.91 -5.84 -43.20
N THR A 245 6.27 -4.65 -43.66
CA THR A 245 6.13 -3.40 -42.90
C THR A 245 5.25 -2.41 -43.65
N THR A 246 4.36 -1.73 -42.93
CA THR A 246 3.44 -0.72 -43.46
C THR A 246 3.45 0.48 -42.52
N VAL A 247 3.55 1.68 -43.06
CA VAL A 247 3.62 2.92 -42.27
C VAL A 247 2.70 3.94 -42.93
N ASP A 248 1.59 4.24 -42.26
CA ASP A 248 0.56 5.16 -42.75
C ASP A 248 0.57 6.45 -41.88
N GLY A 249 0.89 7.60 -42.48
CA GLY A 249 0.88 8.91 -41.79
C GLY A 249 2.25 9.61 -41.72
N GLU A 250 2.35 10.62 -40.84
CA GLU A 250 3.58 11.41 -40.64
C GLU A 250 4.71 10.56 -40.04
N ALA A 251 5.84 10.45 -40.74
CA ALA A 251 6.90 9.53 -40.37
C ALA A 251 7.65 9.88 -39.07
N VAL A 252 7.43 11.03 -38.43
CA VAL A 252 8.24 11.52 -37.29
C VAL A 252 7.40 11.67 -36.02
N ALA A 253 7.86 11.08 -34.91
CA ALA A 253 7.22 11.20 -33.60
C ALA A 253 8.24 11.48 -32.48
N SER A 254 7.78 12.19 -31.43
CA SER A 254 8.60 12.46 -30.24
C SER A 254 8.57 11.27 -29.27
N VAL A 255 9.54 10.38 -29.40
CA VAL A 255 9.63 9.12 -28.64
C VAL A 255 11.06 8.82 -28.21
N ASP A 256 11.23 7.89 -27.27
CA ASP A 256 12.54 7.30 -27.00
C ASP A 256 12.81 6.20 -28.03
N GLY A 257 13.60 6.53 -29.06
CA GLY A 257 13.84 5.61 -30.17
C GLY A 257 14.47 4.27 -29.74
N LYS A 258 15.26 4.25 -28.67
CA LYS A 258 15.88 3.00 -28.19
C LYS A 258 14.84 2.09 -27.53
N LEU A 259 14.01 2.65 -26.65
CA LEU A 259 12.94 1.90 -25.99
C LEU A 259 11.90 1.40 -26.99
N VAL A 260 11.48 2.25 -27.94
CA VAL A 260 10.48 1.86 -28.95
C VAL A 260 11.03 0.79 -29.89
N ARG A 261 12.28 0.91 -30.35
CA ARG A 261 12.92 -0.12 -31.19
C ARG A 261 12.99 -1.47 -30.46
N ARG A 262 13.41 -1.48 -29.19
CA ARG A 262 13.47 -2.69 -28.36
C ARG A 262 12.08 -3.32 -28.18
N ALA A 263 11.04 -2.52 -27.97
CA ALA A 263 9.67 -3.00 -27.86
C ALA A 263 9.20 -3.69 -29.16
N ILE A 264 9.50 -3.10 -30.33
CA ILE A 264 9.15 -3.68 -31.63
C ILE A 264 9.91 -4.99 -31.86
N GLU A 265 11.21 -5.02 -31.59
CA GLU A 265 12.04 -6.23 -31.72
C GLU A 265 11.54 -7.36 -30.81
N ASN A 266 11.13 -7.05 -29.59
CA ASN A 266 10.54 -8.03 -28.67
C ASN A 266 9.20 -8.59 -29.18
N LEU A 267 8.33 -7.73 -29.72
CA LEU A 267 7.05 -8.15 -30.29
C LEU A 267 7.23 -8.99 -31.55
N LEU A 268 8.10 -8.55 -32.47
CA LEU A 268 8.44 -9.29 -33.69
C LEU A 268 9.14 -10.62 -33.40
N GLY A 269 10.06 -10.64 -32.44
CA GLY A 269 10.75 -11.86 -32.02
C GLY A 269 9.76 -12.90 -31.50
N ASN A 270 8.76 -12.46 -30.72
CA ASN A 270 7.65 -13.30 -30.29
C ASN A 270 6.80 -13.78 -31.47
N ALA A 271 6.38 -12.88 -32.36
CA ALA A 271 5.60 -13.22 -33.54
C ALA A 271 6.29 -14.29 -34.41
N LEU A 272 7.58 -14.15 -34.66
CA LEU A 272 8.38 -15.12 -35.42
C LEU A 272 8.62 -16.43 -34.65
N LYS A 273 8.65 -16.39 -33.31
CA LYS A 273 8.77 -17.59 -32.48
C LYS A 273 7.56 -18.50 -32.63
N TYR A 274 6.35 -17.94 -32.59
CA TYR A 274 5.08 -18.68 -32.55
C TYR A 274 4.38 -18.86 -33.92
N THR A 275 4.81 -18.14 -34.96
CA THR A 275 4.28 -18.32 -36.31
C THR A 275 4.92 -19.53 -37.01
N SER A 276 4.08 -20.35 -37.66
CA SER A 276 4.51 -21.52 -38.44
C SER A 276 5.04 -21.12 -39.83
N ALA A 277 5.85 -21.98 -40.44
CA ALA A 277 6.41 -21.75 -41.79
C ALA A 277 5.32 -21.54 -42.85
N GLY A 278 5.55 -20.63 -43.80
CA GLY A 278 4.62 -20.30 -44.90
C GLY A 278 3.53 -19.29 -44.56
N LYS A 279 3.59 -18.67 -43.37
CA LYS A 279 2.67 -17.61 -42.92
C LYS A 279 3.36 -16.24 -42.89
N ASP A 280 2.57 -15.21 -42.65
CA ASP A 280 2.94 -13.80 -42.62
C ASP A 280 2.98 -13.22 -41.19
N VAL A 281 3.93 -12.31 -40.98
CA VAL A 281 4.02 -11.41 -39.82
C VAL A 281 4.11 -9.98 -40.36
N SER A 282 3.36 -9.05 -39.81
CA SER A 282 3.35 -7.66 -40.26
C SER A 282 3.55 -6.66 -39.12
N VAL A 283 4.18 -5.53 -39.43
CA VAL A 283 4.23 -4.35 -38.55
C VAL A 283 3.54 -3.19 -39.24
N ALA A 284 2.55 -2.61 -38.60
CA ALA A 284 1.83 -1.44 -39.07
C ALA A 284 2.02 -0.27 -38.10
N VAL A 285 2.29 0.92 -38.64
CA VAL A 285 2.27 2.17 -37.87
C VAL A 285 1.09 3.01 -38.34
N ARG A 286 0.27 3.47 -37.40
CA ARG A 286 -0.88 4.36 -37.65
C ARG A 286 -0.84 5.56 -36.73
N HIS A 287 -1.24 6.71 -37.25
CA HIS A 287 -1.43 7.92 -36.46
C HIS A 287 -2.90 8.08 -36.10
N ARG A 288 -3.20 8.25 -34.81
CA ARG A 288 -4.57 8.51 -34.31
C ARG A 288 -4.53 9.57 -33.22
N ASP A 289 -5.28 10.65 -33.40
CA ASP A 289 -5.59 11.66 -32.35
C ASP A 289 -4.40 12.06 -31.46
N GLY A 290 -3.28 12.47 -32.06
CA GLY A 290 -2.08 12.90 -31.32
C GLY A 290 -1.25 11.77 -30.70
N THR A 291 -1.58 10.51 -31.00
CA THR A 291 -0.85 9.31 -30.60
C THR A 291 -0.39 8.49 -31.80
N VAL A 292 0.65 7.68 -31.60
CA VAL A 292 1.19 6.75 -32.58
C VAL A 292 0.89 5.33 -32.12
N GLU A 293 0.18 4.58 -32.96
CA GLU A 293 -0.13 3.17 -32.76
C GLU A 293 0.85 2.33 -33.60
N ILE A 294 1.61 1.44 -32.94
CA ILE A 294 2.47 0.46 -33.61
C ILE A 294 1.89 -0.92 -33.34
N GLU A 295 1.41 -1.57 -34.39
CA GLU A 295 0.78 -2.88 -34.33
C GLU A 295 1.71 -3.94 -34.93
N VAL A 296 1.94 -5.03 -34.20
CA VAL A 296 2.60 -6.23 -34.72
C VAL A 296 1.55 -7.33 -34.81
N SER A 297 1.34 -7.86 -36.02
CA SER A 297 0.34 -8.88 -36.30
C SER A 297 1.01 -10.16 -36.76
N ASP A 298 0.53 -11.30 -36.27
CA ASP A 298 1.06 -12.62 -36.57
C ASP A 298 -0.08 -13.62 -36.82
N ARG A 299 0.15 -14.62 -37.68
CA ARG A 299 -0.78 -15.74 -37.91
C ARG A 299 -0.42 -17.00 -37.11
N GLY A 300 0.13 -16.83 -35.92
CA GLY A 300 0.37 -17.88 -34.95
C GLY A 300 -0.93 -18.44 -34.34
N PRO A 301 -0.82 -19.27 -33.29
CA PRO A 301 -1.98 -19.87 -32.61
C PRO A 301 -2.90 -18.86 -31.91
N GLY A 302 -2.52 -17.57 -31.91
CA GLY A 302 -3.19 -16.53 -31.13
C GLY A 302 -2.85 -16.65 -29.65
N ILE A 303 -3.09 -15.57 -28.92
CA ILE A 303 -2.97 -15.58 -27.45
C ILE A 303 -4.36 -15.95 -26.90
N PRO A 304 -4.50 -17.03 -26.11
CA PRO A 304 -5.75 -17.37 -25.43
C PRO A 304 -6.31 -16.16 -24.65
N ALA A 305 -7.63 -16.03 -24.57
CA ALA A 305 -8.28 -14.85 -24.00
C ALA A 305 -7.88 -14.58 -22.52
N GLU A 306 -7.55 -15.63 -21.78
CA GLU A 306 -6.95 -15.60 -20.43
C GLU A 306 -5.58 -14.89 -20.42
N LEU A 307 -4.66 -15.30 -21.29
CA LEU A 307 -3.32 -14.69 -21.43
C LEU A 307 -3.34 -13.25 -21.97
N LYS A 308 -4.33 -12.85 -22.78
CA LYS A 308 -4.47 -11.46 -23.28
C LYS A 308 -4.75 -10.46 -22.14
N ARG A 309 -5.52 -10.85 -21.12
CA ARG A 309 -5.80 -10.00 -19.93
C ARG A 309 -4.55 -9.79 -19.06
N ARG A 310 -3.66 -10.79 -19.00
CA ARG A 310 -2.42 -10.74 -18.20
C ARG A 310 -1.27 -9.94 -18.84
N ARG A 311 -1.10 -9.95 -20.17
CA ARG A 311 0.01 -9.23 -20.86
C ARG A 311 -0.25 -7.75 -21.13
N GLY A 312 -1.50 -7.33 -21.37
CA GLY A 312 -1.84 -5.93 -21.66
C GLY A 312 -1.67 -4.98 -20.48
N ARG A 313 -1.76 -5.48 -19.24
CA ARG A 313 -1.62 -4.68 -18.02
C ARG A 313 -0.19 -4.28 -17.66
N ARG A 314 0.82 -4.98 -18.18
CA ARG A 314 2.23 -4.79 -17.79
C ARG A 314 2.99 -3.74 -18.64
N LEU A 315 2.38 -3.26 -19.74
CA LEU A 315 3.00 -2.35 -20.72
C LEU A 315 2.36 -0.94 -20.77
N LEU A 316 1.21 -0.74 -20.13
CA LEU A 316 0.57 0.57 -20.06
C LEU A 316 0.97 1.25 -18.75
N HIS A 317 2.05 2.03 -18.80
CA HIS A 317 2.20 3.11 -17.82
C HIS A 317 1.18 4.20 -18.21
N PRO A 318 0.20 4.54 -17.35
CA PRO A 318 -0.70 5.63 -17.65
C PRO A 318 0.09 6.93 -17.53
N ALA A 319 0.26 7.64 -18.64
CA ALA A 319 0.56 9.06 -18.60
C ALA A 319 -0.69 9.76 -18.08
N ALA A 320 -0.61 10.26 -16.84
CA ALA A 320 -1.37 11.39 -16.29
C ALA A 320 -2.77 11.64 -16.88
N VAL A 321 -3.72 10.72 -16.67
CA VAL A 321 -5.15 11.05 -16.48
C VAL A 321 -5.70 10.01 -15.51
N GLY A 322 -6.43 10.45 -14.48
CA GLY A 322 -6.82 9.65 -13.33
C GLY A 322 -7.55 8.34 -13.64
N GLY A 323 -7.41 7.39 -12.72
CA GLY A 323 -8.13 6.12 -12.72
C GLY A 323 -7.21 4.90 -12.60
N MET A 324 -6.90 4.50 -11.37
CA MET A 324 -6.32 3.18 -11.08
C MET A 324 -7.31 2.08 -11.52
N THR A 325 -6.88 1.14 -12.36
CA THR A 325 -7.52 -0.19 -12.54
C THR A 325 -6.43 -1.19 -12.91
N ASP A 326 -6.29 -2.38 -12.35
CA ASP A 326 -7.02 -3.10 -11.30
C ASP A 326 -6.02 -4.22 -10.94
N ALA A 327 -5.40 -4.22 -9.76
CA ALA A 327 -5.26 -5.52 -9.12
C ALA A 327 -6.70 -6.03 -8.95
N VAL A 328 -6.98 -7.34 -8.95
CA VAL A 328 -8.29 -7.76 -8.41
C VAL A 328 -8.20 -7.44 -6.92
N LEU A 329 -8.46 -6.17 -6.61
CA LEU A 329 -8.57 -5.66 -5.28
C LEU A 329 -9.64 -6.51 -4.61
N PRO A 330 -9.46 -6.88 -3.33
CA PRO A 330 -10.51 -7.55 -2.61
C PRO A 330 -11.82 -6.78 -2.80
N PRO A 331 -12.95 -7.47 -2.98
CA PRO A 331 -14.23 -6.83 -3.20
C PRO A 331 -14.41 -5.75 -2.13
N ARG A 332 -14.63 -4.51 -2.59
CA ARG A 332 -14.72 -3.31 -1.73
C ARG A 332 -16.06 -3.28 -0.99
N THR A 333 -16.34 -4.34 -0.24
CA THR A 333 -17.62 -4.62 0.39
C THR A 333 -17.64 -4.15 1.83
N VAL A 334 -18.58 -3.27 2.12
CA VAL A 334 -18.82 -2.70 3.45
C VAL A 334 -20.22 -3.10 3.89
N LEU A 335 -20.35 -3.59 5.12
CA LEU A 335 -21.63 -3.75 5.80
C LEU A 335 -21.78 -2.61 6.81
N VAL A 336 -22.84 -1.81 6.66
CA VAL A 336 -23.21 -0.75 7.59
C VAL A 336 -24.37 -1.24 8.44
N VAL A 337 -24.21 -1.20 9.77
CA VAL A 337 -25.22 -1.64 10.73
C VAL A 337 -25.55 -0.49 11.65
N ASP A 338 -26.80 -0.06 11.61
CA ASP A 338 -27.29 1.07 12.39
C ASP A 338 -28.81 0.98 12.48
N ASP A 339 -29.42 1.21 13.63
CA ASP A 339 -30.87 1.21 13.78
C ASP A 339 -31.51 2.49 13.19
N GLU A 340 -30.74 3.58 13.05
CA GLU A 340 -31.22 4.84 12.51
C GLU A 340 -31.11 4.91 10.96
N GLU A 341 -32.25 5.03 10.26
CA GLU A 341 -32.32 5.04 8.79
C GLU A 341 -31.50 6.17 8.14
N TYR A 342 -31.48 7.35 8.77
CA TYR A 342 -30.72 8.49 8.24
C TYR A 342 -29.22 8.23 8.28
N VAL A 343 -28.73 7.48 9.27
CA VAL A 343 -27.31 7.12 9.38
C VAL A 343 -26.93 6.14 8.28
N ARG A 344 -27.73 5.07 8.11
CA ARG A 344 -27.53 4.09 7.03
C ARG A 344 -27.52 4.78 5.66
N THR A 345 -28.46 5.69 5.42
CA THR A 345 -28.58 6.43 4.16
C THR A 345 -27.38 7.35 3.93
N GLY A 346 -26.95 8.09 4.97
CA GLY A 346 -25.81 9.00 4.91
C GLY A 346 -24.50 8.28 4.60
N LEU A 347 -24.20 7.20 5.34
CA LEU A 347 -23.01 6.38 5.11
C LEU A 347 -23.04 5.72 3.73
N THR A 348 -24.18 5.15 3.34
CA THR A 348 -24.34 4.51 2.04
C THR A 348 -24.04 5.47 0.90
N ARG A 349 -24.54 6.71 0.96
CA ARG A 349 -24.26 7.73 -0.05
C ARG A 349 -22.77 8.02 -0.17
N VAL A 350 -22.11 8.34 0.95
CA VAL A 350 -20.69 8.73 0.95
C VAL A 350 -19.78 7.61 0.47
N LEU A 351 -20.09 6.36 0.85
CA LEU A 351 -19.30 5.19 0.51
C LEU A 351 -19.54 4.70 -0.92
N ARG A 352 -20.79 4.72 -1.41
CA ARG A 352 -21.06 4.40 -2.83
C ARG A 352 -20.43 5.43 -3.76
N ASP A 353 -20.47 6.71 -3.42
CA ASP A 353 -19.78 7.78 -4.17
C ASP A 353 -18.25 7.55 -4.24
N ALA A 354 -17.68 6.83 -3.27
CA ALA A 354 -16.28 6.48 -3.22
C ALA A 354 -15.95 5.09 -3.84
N GLY A 355 -16.94 4.43 -4.46
CA GLY A 355 -16.76 3.17 -5.19
C GLY A 355 -16.82 1.91 -4.32
N TYR A 356 -17.40 1.98 -3.12
CA TYR A 356 -17.62 0.80 -2.27
C TYR A 356 -18.99 0.14 -2.55
N THR A 357 -19.03 -1.19 -2.50
CA THR A 357 -20.29 -1.95 -2.46
C THR A 357 -20.80 -1.95 -1.02
N VAL A 358 -21.96 -1.35 -0.78
CA VAL A 358 -22.49 -1.15 0.58
C VAL A 358 -23.74 -2.01 0.78
N PHE A 359 -23.66 -2.92 1.74
CA PHE A 359 -24.76 -3.63 2.37
C PHE A 359 -25.20 -2.87 3.62
N VAL A 360 -26.48 -2.95 3.97
CA VAL A 360 -27.06 -2.26 5.12
C VAL A 360 -27.88 -3.24 5.94
N ALA A 361 -27.78 -3.14 7.26
CA ALA A 361 -28.61 -3.89 8.20
C ALA A 361 -29.12 -2.94 9.30
N GLU A 362 -30.33 -3.19 9.79
CA GLU A 362 -30.99 -2.36 10.82
C GLU A 362 -30.74 -2.89 12.23
N SER A 363 -30.21 -4.10 12.35
CA SER A 363 -29.95 -4.80 13.61
C SER A 363 -28.70 -5.68 13.54
N GLY A 364 -28.14 -6.04 14.69
CA GLY A 364 -27.00 -6.96 14.77
C GLY A 364 -27.35 -8.38 14.30
N GLU A 365 -28.60 -8.82 14.52
CA GLU A 365 -29.12 -10.12 14.07
C GLU A 365 -29.11 -10.22 12.54
N GLU A 366 -29.66 -9.20 11.87
CA GLU A 366 -29.66 -9.10 10.41
C GLU A 366 -28.23 -9.03 9.85
N ALA A 367 -27.34 -8.28 10.52
CA ALA A 367 -25.94 -8.19 10.14
C ALA A 367 -25.24 -9.56 10.17
N LEU A 368 -25.50 -10.39 11.18
CA LEU A 368 -24.95 -11.75 11.27
C LEU A 368 -25.48 -12.68 10.17
N GLU A 369 -26.74 -12.52 9.75
CA GLU A 369 -27.29 -13.28 8.63
C GLU A 369 -26.64 -12.85 7.31
N MET A 370 -26.46 -11.55 7.09
CA MET A 370 -25.78 -11.03 5.91
C MET A 370 -24.31 -11.47 5.84
N LEU A 371 -23.58 -11.49 6.96
CA LEU A 371 -22.20 -11.96 7.01
C LEU A 371 -22.02 -13.44 6.61
N ARG A 372 -23.06 -14.27 6.74
CA ARG A 372 -23.04 -15.67 6.26
C ARG A 372 -23.24 -15.78 4.76
N ARG A 373 -24.01 -14.86 4.17
CA ARG A 373 -24.38 -14.90 2.75
C ARG A 373 -23.42 -14.12 1.87
N ASP A 374 -22.98 -12.96 2.36
CA ASP A 374 -22.31 -11.93 1.57
C ASP A 374 -20.84 -11.78 2.01
N PRO A 375 -19.88 -11.66 1.07
CA PRO A 375 -18.46 -11.59 1.39
C PRO A 375 -18.06 -10.19 1.86
N VAL A 376 -18.34 -9.86 3.11
CA VAL A 376 -18.06 -8.54 3.72
C VAL A 376 -16.61 -8.45 4.21
N LYS A 377 -15.90 -7.41 3.75
CA LYS A 377 -14.51 -7.14 4.16
C LYS A 377 -14.40 -6.13 5.30
N LEU A 378 -15.31 -5.17 5.36
CA LEU A 378 -15.36 -4.14 6.40
C LEU A 378 -16.77 -4.07 7.01
N LEU A 379 -16.85 -4.15 8.33
CA LEU A 379 -18.06 -3.93 9.10
C LEU A 379 -17.98 -2.57 9.80
N ILE A 380 -18.99 -1.73 9.58
CA ILE A 380 -19.19 -0.46 10.28
C ILE A 380 -20.49 -0.59 11.07
N SER A 381 -20.44 -0.54 12.41
CA SER A 381 -21.62 -0.76 13.25
C SER A 381 -21.76 0.32 14.30
N ASP A 382 -22.98 0.78 14.54
CA ASP A 382 -23.31 1.49 15.78
C ASP A 382 -23.19 0.57 16.99
N ASN A 383 -22.91 1.16 18.15
CA ASN A 383 -22.86 0.41 19.38
C ASN A 383 -24.24 0.23 20.04
N ASN A 384 -25.06 1.27 20.03
CA ASN A 384 -26.30 1.36 20.79
C ASN A 384 -27.50 0.91 19.95
N MET A 385 -27.43 -0.32 19.45
CA MET A 385 -28.52 -0.91 18.67
C MET A 385 -29.45 -1.74 19.58
N PRO A 386 -30.76 -1.78 19.29
CA PRO A 386 -31.68 -2.70 19.94
C PRO A 386 -31.31 -4.17 19.65
N GLY A 387 -31.52 -5.06 20.62
CA GLY A 387 -31.18 -6.48 20.48
C GLY A 387 -29.69 -6.70 20.71
N ILE A 388 -28.98 -7.17 19.67
CA ILE A 388 -27.53 -7.35 19.72
C ILE A 388 -26.83 -5.99 19.65
N SER A 389 -26.11 -5.62 20.72
CA SER A 389 -25.26 -4.42 20.73
C SER A 389 -24.10 -4.53 19.72
N GLY A 390 -23.59 -3.40 19.23
CA GLY A 390 -22.46 -3.39 18.28
C GLY A 390 -21.21 -4.09 18.81
N MET A 391 -20.97 -4.00 20.12
CA MET A 391 -19.88 -4.72 20.79
C MET A 391 -20.07 -6.24 20.78
N GLU A 392 -21.29 -6.72 20.99
CA GLU A 392 -21.61 -8.14 20.95
C GLU A 392 -21.55 -8.67 19.51
N LEU A 393 -22.02 -7.89 18.54
CA LEU A 393 -21.83 -8.15 17.12
C LEU A 393 -20.34 -8.29 16.78
N PHE A 394 -19.48 -7.36 17.22
CA PHE A 394 -18.05 -7.46 16.94
C PHE A 394 -17.37 -8.68 17.58
N LYS A 395 -17.81 -9.12 18.77
CA LYS A 395 -17.33 -10.36 19.39
C LYS A 395 -17.66 -11.57 18.53
N GLU A 396 -18.89 -11.66 18.04
CA GLU A 396 -19.32 -12.74 17.16
C GLU A 396 -18.60 -12.71 15.80
N VAL A 397 -18.43 -11.51 15.23
CA VAL A 397 -17.67 -11.30 13.99
C VAL A 397 -16.23 -11.74 14.17
N ARG A 398 -15.58 -11.37 15.27
CA ARG A 398 -14.20 -11.79 15.56
C ARG A 398 -14.08 -13.31 15.65
N ARG A 399 -15.07 -13.99 16.23
CA ARG A 399 -15.07 -15.44 16.42
C ARG A 399 -15.24 -16.22 15.11
N HIS A 400 -16.13 -15.77 14.23
CA HIS A 400 -16.53 -16.52 13.04
C HIS A 400 -15.94 -15.94 11.73
N TRP A 401 -15.69 -14.64 11.69
CA TRP A 401 -15.06 -13.89 10.59
C TRP A 401 -13.91 -13.01 11.10
N PRO A 402 -12.84 -13.61 11.64
CA PRO A 402 -11.74 -12.87 12.28
C PRO A 402 -11.08 -11.83 11.36
N HIS A 403 -11.20 -12.04 10.05
CA HIS A 403 -10.60 -11.23 8.99
C HIS A 403 -11.48 -10.10 8.44
N THR A 404 -12.73 -10.01 8.89
CA THR A 404 -13.56 -8.85 8.60
C THR A 404 -13.13 -7.73 9.53
N LEU A 405 -12.62 -6.65 8.95
CA LEU A 405 -12.18 -5.49 9.71
C LEU A 405 -13.40 -4.79 10.33
N ARG A 406 -13.26 -4.22 11.52
CA ARG A 406 -14.39 -3.71 12.32
C ARG A 406 -14.17 -2.24 12.68
N ILE A 407 -15.13 -1.39 12.37
CA ILE A 407 -15.16 0.04 12.73
C ILE A 407 -16.43 0.31 13.51
N MET A 408 -16.30 0.99 14.65
CA MET A 408 -17.45 1.37 15.48
C MET A 408 -17.91 2.79 15.13
N LEU A 409 -19.21 2.98 14.95
CA LEU A 409 -19.85 4.28 15.00
C LEU A 409 -20.18 4.60 16.46
N THR A 410 -19.87 5.82 16.90
CA THR A 410 -20.19 6.27 18.25
C THR A 410 -20.90 7.62 18.20
N GLY A 411 -22.08 7.69 18.81
CA GLY A 411 -22.82 8.94 19.06
C GLY A 411 -22.41 9.62 20.36
N ASP A 412 -21.74 8.91 21.27
CA ASP A 412 -21.50 9.40 22.63
C ASP A 412 -20.02 9.34 23.04
N THR A 413 -19.69 10.21 23.98
CA THR A 413 -18.32 10.45 24.45
C THR A 413 -17.93 9.51 25.60
N ASP A 414 -18.44 8.28 25.58
CA ASP A 414 -18.19 7.27 26.61
C ASP A 414 -16.83 6.59 26.40
N PRO A 415 -15.84 6.86 27.28
CA PRO A 415 -14.49 6.31 27.18
C PRO A 415 -14.43 4.83 27.57
N GLU A 416 -15.40 4.32 28.34
CA GLU A 416 -15.44 2.90 28.72
C GLU A 416 -15.63 2.00 27.49
N LEU A 417 -16.39 2.49 26.51
CA LEU A 417 -16.67 1.81 25.26
C LEU A 417 -15.40 1.65 24.41
N ALA A 418 -14.56 2.67 24.30
CA ALA A 418 -13.28 2.58 23.59
C ALA A 418 -12.32 1.56 24.25
N VAL A 419 -12.29 1.51 25.58
CA VAL A 419 -11.39 0.59 26.33
C VAL A 419 -11.87 -0.87 26.28
N ARG A 420 -13.19 -1.12 26.38
CA ARG A 420 -13.75 -2.47 26.19
C ARG A 420 -13.58 -2.95 24.74
N SER A 421 -13.72 -2.07 23.77
CA SER A 421 -13.55 -2.34 22.34
C SER A 421 -12.11 -2.76 21.96
N ILE A 422 -11.11 -2.12 22.57
CA ILE A 422 -9.68 -2.41 22.31
C ILE A 422 -9.21 -3.72 22.96
N ASN A 423 -9.81 -4.14 24.09
CA ASN A 423 -9.40 -5.35 24.80
C ASN A 423 -10.25 -6.59 24.45
N GLU A 424 -11.53 -6.44 24.06
CA GLU A 424 -12.44 -7.58 23.86
C GLU A 424 -12.83 -7.83 22.38
N ALA A 425 -12.90 -6.79 21.54
CA ALA A 425 -13.54 -6.88 20.22
C ALA A 425 -12.61 -6.60 19.01
N GLU A 426 -11.36 -6.17 19.23
CA GLU A 426 -10.40 -5.81 18.15
C GLU A 426 -11.03 -4.88 17.09
N VAL A 427 -11.53 -3.75 17.57
CA VAL A 427 -11.99 -2.66 16.70
C VAL A 427 -10.77 -1.95 16.11
N TYR A 428 -10.77 -1.78 14.79
CA TYR A 428 -9.68 -1.11 14.06
C TYR A 428 -9.70 0.40 14.28
N ARG A 429 -10.89 1.03 14.23
CA ARG A 429 -11.06 2.48 14.37
C ARG A 429 -12.48 2.83 14.85
N PHE A 430 -12.63 4.03 15.38
CA PHE A 430 -13.93 4.63 15.73
C PHE A 430 -14.25 5.78 14.78
N ILE A 431 -15.53 5.98 14.49
CA ILE A 431 -16.07 7.10 13.74
C ILE A 431 -17.13 7.78 14.61
N ARG A 432 -16.95 9.07 14.89
CA ARG A 432 -17.93 9.86 15.65
C ARG A 432 -19.09 10.29 14.75
N LYS A 433 -20.31 10.20 15.28
CA LYS A 433 -21.51 10.83 14.72
C LYS A 433 -21.67 12.25 15.32
N PRO A 434 -21.98 13.30 14.53
CA PRO A 434 -21.99 13.32 13.07
C PRO A 434 -20.56 13.32 12.50
N TRP A 435 -20.35 12.64 11.38
CA TRP A 435 -19.03 12.52 10.75
C TRP A 435 -18.78 13.60 9.70
N ASN A 436 -17.51 13.88 9.45
CA ASN A 436 -17.05 14.59 8.26
C ASN A 436 -16.86 13.61 7.10
N ASN A 437 -17.41 13.93 5.91
CA ASN A 437 -17.33 13.04 4.74
C ASN A 437 -15.90 12.79 4.23
N ALA A 438 -15.00 13.77 4.35
CA ALA A 438 -13.60 13.61 3.95
C ALA A 438 -12.85 12.67 4.92
N ASP A 439 -13.12 12.80 6.23
CA ASP A 439 -12.52 11.94 7.25
C ASP A 439 -13.05 10.51 7.15
N LEU A 440 -14.37 10.34 6.97
CA LEU A 440 -15.00 9.04 6.73
C LEU A 440 -14.37 8.32 5.53
N ARG A 441 -14.21 9.02 4.39
CA ARG A 441 -13.57 8.46 3.19
C ARG A 441 -12.12 8.06 3.45
N THR A 442 -11.38 8.87 4.21
CA THR A 442 -9.99 8.60 4.55
C THR A 442 -9.87 7.38 5.46
N ILE A 443 -10.70 7.30 6.50
CA ILE A 443 -10.73 6.17 7.44
C ILE A 443 -11.05 4.87 6.72
N VAL A 444 -12.07 4.86 5.86
CA VAL A 444 -12.47 3.66 5.13
C VAL A 444 -11.42 3.27 4.07
N ARG A 445 -10.79 4.24 3.40
CA ARG A 445 -9.67 3.94 2.48
C ARG A 445 -8.51 3.26 3.22
N LEU A 446 -8.08 3.83 4.35
CA LEU A 446 -6.99 3.26 5.17
C LEU A 446 -7.34 1.87 5.69
N ALA A 447 -8.61 1.63 6.05
CA ALA A 447 -9.09 0.31 6.43
C ALA A 447 -8.92 -0.72 5.30
N PHE A 448 -9.23 -0.34 4.05
CA PHE A 448 -9.04 -1.23 2.89
C PHE A 448 -7.57 -1.45 2.53
N ASP A 449 -6.70 -0.46 2.72
CA ASP A 449 -5.25 -0.65 2.55
C ASP A 449 -4.73 -1.72 3.52
N VAL A 450 -5.20 -1.71 4.78
CA VAL A 450 -4.87 -2.74 5.77
C VAL A 450 -5.44 -4.11 5.38
N ILE A 451 -6.68 -4.17 4.90
CA ILE A 451 -7.30 -5.43 4.43
C ILE A 451 -6.47 -6.06 3.30
N VAL A 452 -6.02 -5.26 2.33
CA VAL A 452 -5.17 -5.73 1.23
C VAL A 452 -3.85 -6.31 1.76
N LEU A 453 -3.17 -5.57 2.64
CA LEU A 453 -1.90 -6.01 3.23
C LEU A 453 -2.04 -7.30 4.05
N GLU A 454 -3.13 -7.45 4.81
CA GLU A 454 -3.38 -8.67 5.58
C GLU A 454 -3.70 -9.88 4.71
N GLU A 455 -4.37 -9.69 3.58
CA GLU A 455 -4.60 -10.76 2.61
C GLU A 455 -3.30 -11.20 1.92
N GLU A 456 -2.46 -10.25 1.49
CA GLU A 456 -1.15 -10.54 0.91
C GLU A 456 -0.25 -11.28 1.89
N LYS A 457 -0.15 -10.80 3.14
CA LYS A 457 0.59 -11.46 4.21
C LYS A 457 0.14 -12.90 4.42
N ARG A 458 -1.17 -13.17 4.33
CA ARG A 458 -1.71 -14.51 4.53
C ARG A 458 -1.37 -15.46 3.40
N LYS A 459 -1.49 -15.00 2.15
CA LYS A 459 -1.07 -15.77 0.98
C LYS A 459 0.40 -16.20 1.14
N LEU A 460 1.27 -15.27 1.54
CA LEU A 460 2.68 -15.55 1.79
C LEU A 460 2.91 -16.56 2.93
N LEU A 461 2.22 -16.41 4.06
CA LEU A 461 2.35 -17.33 5.20
C LEU A 461 1.85 -18.74 4.88
N GLU A 462 0.80 -18.87 4.06
CA GLU A 462 0.28 -20.16 3.63
C GLU A 462 1.28 -20.91 2.75
N ILE A 463 1.93 -20.20 1.82
CA ILE A 463 3.03 -20.74 0.99
C ILE A 463 4.17 -21.25 1.88
N VAL A 464 4.61 -20.44 2.85
CA VAL A 464 5.68 -20.82 3.79
C VAL A 464 5.29 -22.05 4.63
N ARG A 465 4.03 -22.13 5.08
CA ARG A 465 3.53 -23.28 5.86
C ARG A 465 3.48 -24.56 5.04
N ARG A 466 2.98 -24.51 3.80
CA ARG A 466 2.98 -25.67 2.89
C ARG A 466 4.39 -26.17 2.60
N HIS A 467 5.34 -25.25 2.41
CA HIS A 467 6.73 -25.58 2.17
C HIS A 467 7.41 -26.24 3.38
N ARG A 468 7.15 -25.74 4.60
CA ARG A 468 7.64 -26.39 5.84
C ARG A 468 7.04 -27.78 6.07
N ALA A 469 5.75 -27.98 5.74
CA ALA A 469 5.09 -29.26 5.85
C ALA A 469 5.68 -30.31 4.88
N ARG A 470 5.92 -29.95 3.61
CA ARG A 470 6.58 -30.82 2.62
C ARG A 470 8.01 -31.20 3.03
N ARG A 471 8.78 -30.26 3.59
CA ARG A 471 10.11 -30.53 4.15
C ARG A 471 10.09 -31.52 5.32
N SER A 472 9.05 -31.48 6.16
CA SER A 472 8.90 -32.42 7.30
C SER A 472 8.50 -33.84 6.87
N LEU A 473 7.99 -34.01 5.65
CA LEU A 473 7.57 -35.29 5.07
C LEU A 473 8.68 -35.96 4.23
N GLY A 474 9.86 -35.36 4.11
CA GLY A 474 11.03 -35.96 3.45
C GLY A 474 10.97 -36.00 1.92
N GLU A 475 10.09 -35.21 1.29
CA GLU A 475 10.01 -35.10 -0.17
C GLU A 475 11.12 -34.19 -0.71
N ALA A 476 11.79 -34.62 -1.79
CA ALA A 476 12.81 -33.83 -2.47
C ALA A 476 12.17 -32.59 -3.14
N THR A 477 12.60 -31.41 -2.73
CA THR A 477 12.07 -30.13 -3.26
C THR A 477 12.93 -29.62 -4.41
N PRO A 478 12.34 -29.13 -5.53
CA PRO A 478 13.00 -28.12 -6.36
C PRO A 478 13.28 -26.88 -5.51
N ASP A 479 14.28 -26.09 -5.92
CA ASP A 479 14.74 -24.90 -5.20
C ASP A 479 13.58 -23.99 -4.79
N ALA A 480 13.61 -23.45 -3.58
CA ALA A 480 12.49 -22.66 -3.04
C ALA A 480 12.19 -21.40 -3.89
N GLU A 481 13.20 -20.90 -4.61
CA GLU A 481 13.06 -19.85 -5.62
C GLU A 481 12.36 -20.33 -6.90
N ALA A 482 12.58 -21.58 -7.32
CA ALA A 482 11.99 -22.15 -8.52
C ALA A 482 10.48 -22.43 -8.36
N GLU A 483 10.02 -22.84 -7.17
CA GLU A 483 8.58 -23.02 -6.91
C GLU A 483 7.86 -21.67 -6.63
N LEU A 484 8.55 -20.67 -6.07
CA LEU A 484 8.03 -19.29 -6.01
C LEU A 484 7.92 -18.68 -7.42
N LEU A 485 8.88 -18.96 -8.31
CA LEU A 485 8.80 -18.61 -9.74
C LEU A 485 7.68 -19.37 -10.44
N LEU A 486 7.54 -20.69 -10.22
CA LEU A 486 6.48 -21.52 -10.81
C LEU A 486 5.08 -21.14 -10.30
N LEU A 487 4.95 -20.67 -9.06
CA LEU A 487 3.67 -20.14 -8.54
C LEU A 487 3.39 -18.73 -9.04
N ALA A 488 4.42 -17.89 -9.18
CA ALA A 488 4.29 -16.65 -9.95
C ALA A 488 3.89 -16.94 -11.41
N GLU A 489 4.29 -18.08 -11.99
CA GLU A 489 3.89 -18.58 -13.31
C GLU A 489 2.54 -19.33 -13.34
N ALA A 490 2.08 -19.95 -12.24
CA ALA A 490 0.82 -20.71 -12.17
C ALA A 490 -0.40 -19.82 -11.86
N ASP A 491 -0.23 -18.78 -11.02
CA ASP A 491 -1.13 -17.61 -10.97
C ASP A 491 -1.06 -16.77 -12.26
N LEU A 492 -0.24 -17.21 -13.24
CA LEU A 492 -0.12 -16.72 -14.61
C LEU A 492 -0.75 -17.69 -15.64
N LEU A 493 -1.29 -18.84 -15.23
CA LEU A 493 -1.93 -19.84 -16.10
C LEU A 493 -3.41 -20.19 -15.80
N ASP A 494 -3.97 -19.93 -14.61
CA ASP A 494 -5.38 -20.28 -14.27
C ASP A 494 -6.39 -19.10 -14.24
N THR A 495 -6.14 -18.03 -15.03
CA THR A 495 -7.14 -16.96 -15.32
C THR A 495 -6.96 -16.31 -16.67
#